data_AF-B0PGJ8-F1
#
_entry.id   AF-B0PGJ8-F1
#
_cell.length_a   1.000
_cell.length_b   1.000
_cell.length_c   1.000
_cell.angle_alpha   90.00
_cell.angle_beta   90.00
_cell.angle_gamma   90.00
#
_symmetry.space_group_name_H-M   'P 1'
#
loop_
_entity.id
_entity.type
_entity.pdbx_description
1 polymer ?
#
loop_
_entity_poly.entity_id
_entity_poly.type
_entity_poly.pdbx_seq_one_letter_code
_entity_poly.pdbx_strand_id
1 'polypeptide(L)'
;MRLLYRSILEDGYTQPVVCYYAKSQDLYVIVDGFHRWRVMKEHHDIYEREHGMLPVSVIDKPLSNRMASTIRHNRARGSHDVDLMSNIIKELHELGRSDNWISKYLGMDKDEILRLKQITGLAALFRDVKFGQAWRPVEEVEEMMEITIKKTVRC
;
A
#
# COMPACT_ATOMS: atom_id res chain seq x y z
N MET A 1 17.65 -9.49 8.16
CA MET A 1 18.54 -9.86 7.04
C MET A 1 19.30 -11.18 7.24
N ARG A 2 19.86 -11.48 8.43
CA ARG A 2 20.63 -12.73 8.67
C ARG A 2 19.91 -14.04 8.27
N LEU A 3 18.62 -14.16 8.56
CA LEU A 3 17.83 -15.35 8.20
C LEU A 3 17.65 -15.50 6.68
N LEU A 4 17.44 -14.39 5.96
CA LEU A 4 17.29 -14.41 4.51
C LEU A 4 18.61 -14.81 3.81
N TYR A 5 19.73 -14.26 4.28
CA TYR A 5 21.05 -14.68 3.80
C TYR A 5 21.25 -16.19 4.02
N ARG A 6 20.95 -16.69 5.22
CA ARG A 6 21.10 -18.12 5.53
C ARG A 6 20.22 -19.00 4.64
N SER A 7 18.97 -18.61 4.40
CA SER A 7 18.11 -19.35 3.47
C SER A 7 18.63 -19.30 2.03
N ILE A 8 19.13 -18.16 1.55
CA ILE A 8 19.76 -18.08 0.20
C ILE A 8 21.04 -18.92 0.12
N LEU A 9 21.80 -19.00 1.23
CA LEU A 9 22.99 -19.82 1.32
C LEU A 9 22.67 -21.31 1.26
N GLU A 10 21.66 -21.76 2.02
CA GLU A 10 21.26 -23.17 2.13
C GLU A 10 20.41 -23.65 0.92
N ASP A 11 19.46 -22.83 0.45
CA ASP A 11 18.44 -23.23 -0.52
C ASP A 11 18.56 -22.53 -1.89
N GLY A 12 19.44 -21.52 -2.00
CA GLY A 12 19.50 -20.66 -3.18
C GLY A 12 18.33 -19.67 -3.27
N TYR A 13 18.20 -19.03 -4.44
CA TYR A 13 17.08 -18.12 -4.70
C TYR A 13 15.82 -18.92 -5.07
N THR A 14 15.01 -19.23 -4.07
CA THR A 14 13.74 -19.97 -4.25
C THR A 14 12.62 -19.15 -4.88
N GLN A 15 12.79 -17.82 -4.94
CA GLN A 15 11.83 -16.90 -5.56
C GLN A 15 12.60 -15.82 -6.35
N PRO A 16 12.10 -15.40 -7.53
CA PRO A 16 12.75 -14.36 -8.34
C PRO A 16 12.49 -12.95 -7.82
N VAL A 17 13.41 -12.03 -8.08
CA VAL A 17 13.20 -10.59 -7.89
C VAL A 17 12.26 -10.07 -8.98
N VAL A 18 11.26 -9.28 -8.61
CA VAL A 18 10.30 -8.74 -9.59
C VAL A 18 10.72 -7.34 -9.99
N CYS A 19 10.76 -7.06 -11.29
CA CYS A 19 11.24 -5.80 -11.81
C CYS A 19 10.44 -5.31 -13.04
N TYR A 20 10.61 -4.02 -13.33
CA TYR A 20 10.24 -3.44 -14.62
C TYR A 20 11.48 -3.17 -15.44
N TYR A 21 11.40 -3.38 -16.75
CA TYR A 21 12.44 -2.93 -17.66
C TYR A 21 12.14 -1.49 -18.13
N ALA A 22 13.07 -0.58 -17.84
CA ALA A 22 13.04 0.82 -18.25
C ALA A 22 13.87 0.98 -19.53
N LYS A 23 13.24 0.72 -20.68
CA LYS A 23 13.89 0.73 -22.02
C LYS A 23 14.68 2.00 -22.33
N SER A 24 14.23 3.17 -21.87
CA SER A 24 14.91 4.45 -22.13
C SER A 24 16.24 4.61 -21.41
N GLN A 25 16.46 3.87 -20.32
CA GLN A 25 17.68 3.93 -19.51
C GLN A 25 18.48 2.62 -19.56
N ASP A 26 17.94 1.59 -20.20
CA ASP A 26 18.47 0.23 -20.20
C ASP A 26 18.72 -0.33 -18.78
N LEU A 27 17.74 -0.12 -17.89
CA LEU A 27 17.83 -0.54 -16.49
C LEU A 27 16.61 -1.34 -16.04
N TYR A 28 16.84 -2.22 -15.06
CA TYR A 28 15.78 -2.92 -14.34
C TYR A 28 15.47 -2.21 -13.02
N VAL A 29 14.21 -1.82 -12.83
CA VAL A 29 13.72 -1.19 -11.60
C VAL A 29 13.09 -2.25 -10.73
N ILE A 30 13.65 -2.47 -9.55
CA ILE A 30 13.15 -3.48 -8.60
C ILE A 30 11.83 -3.02 -7.99
N VAL A 31 10.85 -3.92 -8.04
CA VAL A 31 9.50 -3.75 -7.49
C VAL A 31 9.34 -4.52 -6.20
N ASP A 32 9.89 -5.74 -6.21
CA ASP A 32 9.80 -6.67 -5.10
C ASP A 32 11.06 -7.54 -5.06
N GLY A 33 11.46 -7.94 -3.85
CA GLY A 33 12.72 -8.67 -3.65
C GLY A 33 13.94 -7.76 -3.44
N PHE A 34 13.75 -6.52 -2.99
CA PHE A 34 14.86 -5.61 -2.64
C PHE A 34 15.88 -6.26 -1.70
N HIS A 35 15.42 -6.92 -0.64
CA HIS A 35 16.31 -7.61 0.30
C HIS A 35 17.04 -8.81 -0.32
N ARG A 36 16.45 -9.49 -1.31
CA ARG A 36 17.08 -10.59 -2.06
C ARG A 36 18.20 -10.08 -2.96
N TRP A 37 17.95 -8.97 -3.66
CA TRP A 37 18.99 -8.27 -4.42
C TRP A 37 20.11 -7.75 -3.51
N ARG A 38 19.75 -7.20 -2.35
CA ARG A 38 20.74 -6.70 -1.38
C ARG A 38 21.66 -7.82 -0.90
N VAL A 39 21.14 -9.03 -0.66
CA VAL A 39 21.96 -10.19 -0.30
C VAL A 39 23.00 -10.50 -1.39
N MET A 40 22.58 -10.55 -2.68
CA MET A 40 23.51 -10.74 -3.81
C MET A 40 24.62 -9.69 -3.82
N LYS A 41 24.27 -8.43 -3.55
CA LYS A 41 25.19 -7.29 -3.64
C LYS A 41 26.16 -7.18 -2.46
N GLU A 42 25.70 -7.52 -1.25
CA GLU A 42 26.46 -7.31 -0.01
C GLU A 42 27.27 -8.55 0.41
N HIS A 43 26.96 -9.74 -0.09
CA HIS A 43 27.59 -11.00 0.30
C HIS A 43 28.44 -11.60 -0.83
N HIS A 44 29.76 -11.56 -0.69
CA HIS A 44 30.72 -11.97 -1.72
C HIS A 44 30.64 -13.45 -2.09
N ASP A 45 30.41 -14.31 -1.10
CA ASP A 45 30.23 -15.75 -1.27
C ASP A 45 29.00 -16.08 -2.14
N ILE A 46 27.89 -15.39 -1.92
CA ILE A 46 26.70 -15.52 -2.77
C ILE A 46 26.96 -14.95 -4.16
N TYR A 47 27.63 -13.79 -4.26
CA TYR A 47 27.98 -13.16 -5.53
C TYR A 47 28.82 -14.09 -6.41
N GLU A 48 29.86 -14.71 -5.84
CA GLU A 48 30.74 -15.63 -6.56
C GLU A 48 30.00 -16.89 -7.01
N ARG A 49 29.20 -17.50 -6.12
CA ARG A 49 28.40 -18.70 -6.42
C ARG A 49 27.44 -18.48 -7.58
N GLU A 50 26.77 -17.34 -7.60
CA GLU A 50 25.74 -16.99 -8.58
C GLU A 50 26.30 -16.20 -9.77
N HIS A 51 27.62 -16.00 -9.82
CA HIS A 51 28.32 -15.22 -10.85
C HIS A 51 27.78 -13.80 -11.04
N GLY A 52 27.35 -13.17 -9.94
CA GLY A 52 26.72 -11.84 -9.94
C GLY A 52 25.34 -11.78 -10.60
N MET A 53 24.75 -12.93 -10.92
CA MET A 53 23.44 -13.03 -11.57
C MET A 53 22.35 -13.29 -10.54
N LEU A 54 21.13 -12.81 -10.81
CA LEU A 54 19.97 -13.10 -9.98
C LEU A 54 18.77 -13.52 -10.84
N PRO A 55 17.92 -14.44 -10.36
CA PRO A 55 16.68 -14.76 -11.06
C PRO A 55 15.72 -13.56 -10.98
N VAL A 56 15.25 -13.12 -12.14
CA VAL A 56 14.32 -11.97 -12.26
C VAL A 56 13.04 -12.35 -12.98
N SER A 57 11.93 -11.76 -12.55
CA SER A 57 10.66 -11.78 -13.26
C SER A 57 10.34 -10.35 -13.71
N VAL A 58 10.11 -10.18 -15.01
CA VAL A 58 9.89 -8.86 -15.62
C VAL A 58 8.40 -8.66 -15.87
N ILE A 59 7.83 -7.61 -15.29
CA ILE A 59 6.45 -7.24 -15.57
C ILE A 59 6.41 -6.37 -16.83
N ASP A 60 5.86 -6.91 -17.92
CA ASP A 60 5.65 -6.16 -19.16
C ASP A 60 4.24 -5.55 -19.21
N LYS A 61 4.09 -4.34 -18.66
CA LYS A 61 2.83 -3.57 -18.66
C LYS A 61 3.06 -2.07 -18.83
N PRO A 62 2.04 -1.29 -19.27
CA PRO A 62 2.10 0.18 -19.31
C PRO A 62 2.33 0.79 -17.91
N LEU A 63 2.94 1.99 -17.85
CA LEU A 63 3.42 2.62 -16.61
C LEU A 63 2.38 2.68 -15.47
N SER A 64 1.13 3.05 -15.76
CA SER A 64 0.05 3.06 -14.76
C SER A 64 -0.20 1.69 -14.12
N ASN A 65 -0.09 0.63 -14.92
CA ASN A 65 -0.30 -0.74 -14.49
C ASN A 65 0.93 -1.30 -13.76
N ARG A 66 2.09 -0.66 -13.92
CA ARG A 66 3.31 -0.92 -13.15
C ARG A 66 3.10 -0.49 -11.70
N MET A 67 2.72 0.76 -11.46
CA MET A 67 2.46 1.27 -10.10
C MET A 67 1.41 0.45 -9.35
N ALA A 68 0.30 0.11 -10.02
CA ALA A 68 -0.73 -0.74 -9.43
C ALA A 68 -0.25 -2.16 -9.08
N SER A 69 0.66 -2.72 -9.88
CA SER A 69 1.24 -4.03 -9.59
C SER A 69 2.21 -3.97 -8.39
N THR A 70 3.01 -2.91 -8.27
CA THR A 70 3.88 -2.67 -7.10
C THR A 70 3.06 -2.61 -5.81
N ILE A 71 1.97 -1.84 -5.80
CA ILE A 71 1.09 -1.74 -4.62
C ILE A 71 0.47 -3.07 -4.28
N ARG A 72 -0.11 -3.79 -5.25
CA ARG A 72 -0.73 -5.10 -4.98
C ARG A 72 0.27 -6.10 -4.41
N HIS A 73 1.50 -6.11 -4.92
CA HIS A 73 2.57 -6.96 -4.41
C HIS A 73 3.00 -6.61 -2.98
N ASN A 74 3.03 -5.32 -2.62
CA ASN A 74 3.39 -4.87 -1.28
C ASN A 74 2.23 -5.05 -0.28
N ARG A 75 1.00 -4.75 -0.71
CA ARG A 75 -0.25 -4.90 0.06
C ARG A 75 -0.55 -6.36 0.37
N ALA A 76 -0.41 -7.27 -0.60
CA ALA A 76 -0.61 -8.71 -0.37
C ALA A 76 0.40 -9.31 0.63
N ARG A 77 1.52 -8.63 0.90
CA ARG A 77 2.55 -9.05 1.86
C ARG A 77 2.43 -8.35 3.22
N GLY A 78 1.37 -7.57 3.44
CA GLY A 78 1.05 -6.94 4.72
C GLY A 78 1.87 -5.69 5.06
N SER A 79 2.66 -5.16 4.11
CA SER A 79 3.41 -3.91 4.30
C SER A 79 2.52 -2.72 3.95
N HIS A 80 1.65 -2.30 4.88
CA HIS A 80 0.76 -1.16 4.69
C HIS A 80 1.42 0.14 5.15
N ASP A 81 2.29 0.69 4.30
CA ASP A 81 2.81 2.04 4.49
C ASP A 81 1.79 3.06 3.93
N VAL A 82 1.17 3.79 4.84
CA VAL A 82 0.12 4.79 4.54
C VAL A 82 0.66 5.94 3.70
N ASP A 83 1.91 6.33 3.91
CA ASP A 83 2.56 7.43 3.18
C ASP A 83 2.93 6.99 1.75
N LEU A 84 3.40 5.75 1.58
CA LEU A 84 3.65 5.19 0.26
C LEU A 84 2.37 5.07 -0.56
N MET A 85 1.27 4.57 0.02
CA MET A 85 -0.02 4.44 -0.68
C MET A 85 -0.57 5.80 -1.10
N SER A 86 -0.47 6.77 -0.20
CA SER A 86 -0.83 8.17 -0.39
C SER A 86 -0.12 8.81 -1.59
N ASN A 87 1.21 8.67 -1.66
CA ASN A 87 2.01 9.21 -2.77
C ASN A 87 1.67 8.57 -4.11
N ILE A 88 1.39 7.26 -4.14
CA ILE A 88 1.08 6.57 -5.39
C ILE A 88 -0.35 6.91 -5.88
N ILE A 89 -1.32 7.10 -4.98
CA ILE A 89 -2.66 7.58 -5.38
C ILE A 89 -2.55 8.95 -6.05
N LYS A 90 -1.70 9.84 -5.51
CA LYS A 90 -1.39 11.13 -6.12
C LYS A 90 -0.82 10.97 -7.53
N GLU A 91 0.25 10.20 -7.70
CA GLU A 91 0.88 9.98 -9.01
C GLU A 91 -0.10 9.37 -10.02
N LEU A 92 -0.92 8.39 -9.61
CA LEU A 92 -1.94 7.79 -10.47
C LEU A 92 -2.98 8.82 -10.92
N HIS A 93 -3.37 9.73 -10.04
CA HIS A 93 -4.30 10.80 -10.38
C HIS A 93 -3.66 11.84 -11.32
N GLU A 94 -2.39 12.20 -11.11
CA GLU A 94 -1.62 13.07 -12.00
C GLU A 94 -1.45 12.46 -13.40
N LEU A 95 -1.40 11.13 -13.51
CA LEU A 95 -1.47 10.39 -14.77
C LEU A 95 -2.89 10.24 -15.34
N GLY A 96 -3.89 10.92 -14.77
CA GLY A 96 -5.26 10.97 -15.26
C GLY A 96 -6.09 9.72 -14.95
N ARG A 97 -5.74 8.92 -13.93
CA ARG A 97 -6.53 7.75 -13.54
C ARG A 97 -7.67 8.14 -12.60
N SER A 98 -8.88 7.63 -12.89
CA SER A 98 -10.07 7.88 -12.09
C SER A 98 -10.10 7.04 -10.81
N ASP A 99 -10.85 7.48 -9.81
CA ASP A 99 -11.01 6.77 -8.54
C ASP A 99 -11.55 5.35 -8.72
N ASN A 100 -12.47 5.16 -9.69
CA ASN A 100 -12.96 3.83 -10.06
C ASN A 100 -11.84 2.94 -10.62
N TRP A 101 -10.94 3.50 -11.42
CA TRP A 101 -9.77 2.78 -11.92
C TRP A 101 -8.83 2.42 -10.77
N ILE A 102 -8.52 3.38 -9.91
CA ILE A 102 -7.62 3.20 -8.76
C ILE A 102 -8.17 2.12 -7.81
N SER A 103 -9.45 2.19 -7.43
CA SER A 103 -10.11 1.19 -6.58
C SER A 103 -10.03 -0.21 -7.18
N LYS A 104 -10.39 -0.36 -8.47
CA LYS A 104 -10.37 -1.64 -9.18
C LYS A 104 -8.97 -2.25 -9.27
N TYR A 105 -7.95 -1.44 -9.58
CA TYR A 105 -6.60 -1.94 -9.87
C TYR A 105 -5.71 -2.03 -8.63
N LEU A 106 -5.98 -1.26 -7.58
CA LEU A 106 -5.29 -1.37 -6.29
C LEU A 106 -5.97 -2.33 -5.31
N GLY A 107 -7.22 -2.72 -5.58
CA GLY A 107 -8.00 -3.56 -4.65
C GLY A 107 -8.32 -2.82 -3.36
N MET A 108 -8.60 -1.52 -3.47
CA MET A 108 -8.88 -0.62 -2.35
C MET A 108 -10.33 -0.16 -2.40
N ASP A 109 -10.93 0.01 -1.23
CA ASP A 109 -12.26 0.58 -1.12
C ASP A 109 -12.24 2.08 -1.45
N LYS A 110 -13.35 2.61 -1.98
CA LYS A 110 -13.46 4.03 -2.33
C LYS A 110 -13.29 4.94 -1.12
N ASP A 111 -13.76 4.51 0.05
CA ASP A 111 -13.64 5.28 1.30
C ASP A 111 -12.21 5.24 1.85
N GLU A 112 -11.45 4.18 1.55
CA GLU A 112 -10.02 4.10 1.84
C GLU A 112 -9.24 5.12 0.99
N ILE A 113 -9.54 5.20 -0.32
CA ILE A 113 -8.93 6.18 -1.23
C ILE A 113 -9.29 7.61 -0.82
N LEU A 114 -10.54 7.85 -0.45
CA LEU A 114 -11.00 9.19 -0.03
C LEU A 114 -10.27 9.67 1.23
N ARG A 115 -10.11 8.80 2.23
CA ARG A 115 -9.37 9.12 3.46
C ARG A 115 -7.89 9.42 3.18
N LEU A 116 -7.24 8.66 2.32
CA LEU A 116 -5.83 8.91 1.94
C LEU A 116 -5.66 10.25 1.21
N LYS A 117 -6.62 10.63 0.35
CA LYS A 117 -6.63 11.96 -0.29
C LYS A 117 -6.79 13.11 0.72
N GLN A 118 -7.56 12.90 1.78
CA GLN A 118 -7.76 13.90 2.84
C GLN A 118 -6.50 14.07 3.70
N ILE A 119 -5.84 12.97 4.08
CA ILE A 119 -4.61 12.99 4.89
C ILE A 119 -3.45 13.66 4.14
N THR A 120 -3.36 13.47 2.82
CA THR A 120 -2.28 14.01 1.98
C THR A 120 -2.43 15.48 1.58
N GLY A 121 -3.54 16.14 1.96
CA GLY A 121 -3.74 17.55 1.62
C GLY A 121 -3.93 17.80 0.11
N LEU A 122 -4.42 16.81 -0.65
CA LEU A 122 -4.78 16.95 -2.07
C LEU A 122 -6.06 17.78 -2.27
N ALA A 123 -6.22 18.87 -1.53
CA ALA A 123 -7.37 19.78 -1.55
C ALA A 123 -7.73 20.25 -2.98
N ALA A 124 -6.73 20.40 -3.86
CA ALA A 124 -6.91 20.77 -5.25
C ALA A 124 -7.73 19.77 -6.09
N LEU A 125 -7.79 18.50 -5.68
CA LEU A 125 -8.55 17.42 -6.34
C LEU A 125 -10.03 17.38 -5.94
N PHE A 126 -10.45 18.20 -4.97
CA PHE A 126 -11.83 18.26 -4.48
C PHE A 126 -12.70 19.28 -5.20
N ARG A 127 -12.22 19.90 -6.30
CA ARG A 127 -13.00 20.89 -7.06
C ARG A 127 -14.33 20.33 -7.61
N ASP A 128 -14.39 19.03 -7.86
CA ASP A 128 -15.57 18.37 -8.47
C ASP A 128 -16.29 17.38 -7.51
N VAL A 129 -15.92 17.35 -6.23
CA VAL A 129 -16.60 16.48 -5.24
C VAL A 129 -17.75 17.26 -4.62
N LYS A 130 -18.99 16.82 -4.87
CA LYS A 130 -20.16 17.31 -4.15
C LYS A 130 -20.06 16.90 -2.68
N PHE A 131 -19.68 17.83 -1.82
CA PHE A 131 -19.74 17.63 -0.37
C PHE A 131 -21.18 17.28 0.02
N GLY A 132 -21.38 16.12 0.65
CA GLY A 132 -22.64 15.78 1.31
C GLY A 132 -22.87 16.71 2.49
N GLN A 133 -24.14 16.92 2.87
CA GLN A 133 -24.48 17.82 3.97
C GLN A 133 -23.69 17.46 5.24
N ALA A 134 -23.05 18.47 5.83
CA ALA A 134 -22.37 18.33 7.11
C ALA A 134 -23.36 17.84 8.17
N TRP A 135 -22.91 16.90 9.00
CA TRP A 135 -23.66 16.42 10.15
C TRP A 135 -24.02 17.61 11.05
N ARG A 136 -25.31 17.88 11.22
CA ARG A 136 -25.80 18.86 12.20
C ARG A 136 -25.95 18.13 13.53
N PRO A 137 -25.31 18.61 14.62
CA PRO A 137 -25.58 18.11 15.95
C PRO A 137 -27.07 18.24 16.23
N VAL A 138 -27.70 17.17 16.69
CA VAL A 138 -29.03 17.23 17.26
C VAL A 138 -28.84 17.83 18.65
N GLU A 139 -29.45 18.99 18.94
CA GLU A 139 -29.44 19.54 20.29
C GLU A 139 -30.16 18.54 21.22
N GLU A 140 -29.41 17.99 22.18
CA GLU A 140 -29.96 17.08 23.19
C GLU A 140 -30.94 17.86 24.07
N VAL A 141 -32.23 17.52 23.98
CA VAL A 141 -33.23 17.98 24.93
C VAL A 141 -33.19 17.01 26.11
N GLU A 142 -32.74 17.47 27.28
CA GLU A 142 -32.75 16.70 28.53
C GLU A 142 -34.19 16.37 28.93
N GLU A 143 -34.65 15.14 28.64
CA GLU A 143 -35.84 14.58 29.30
C GLU A 143 -35.41 13.87 30.59
N MET A 144 -35.63 14.55 31.71
CA MET A 144 -35.53 14.00 33.06
C MET A 144 -36.54 12.85 33.26
N MET A 145 -36.07 11.60 33.33
CA MET A 145 -36.88 10.47 33.79
C MET A 145 -36.65 10.24 35.30
N GLU A 146 -37.65 10.55 36.12
CA GLU A 146 -37.71 10.10 37.52
C GLU A 146 -37.95 8.58 37.57
N ILE A 147 -37.01 7.84 38.19
CA ILE A 147 -37.17 6.41 38.48
C ILE A 147 -37.29 6.23 40.00
N THR A 148 -38.50 5.96 40.47
CA THR A 148 -38.81 5.66 41.89
C THR A 148 -38.58 4.18 42.19
N ILE A 149 -37.60 3.84 43.04
CA ILE A 149 -37.36 2.46 43.50
C ILE A 149 -37.77 2.31 44.98
N LYS A 150 -38.73 1.42 45.26
CA LYS A 150 -39.21 1.07 46.61
C LYS A 150 -38.11 0.35 47.42
N LYS A 151 -37.80 0.85 48.63
CA LYS A 151 -36.95 0.16 49.61
C LYS A 151 -37.70 -1.03 50.22
N THR A 152 -37.18 -2.24 50.06
CA THR A 152 -37.61 -3.40 50.84
C THR A 152 -36.67 -3.55 52.04
N VAL A 153 -37.19 -3.34 53.25
CA VAL A 153 -36.50 -3.59 54.52
C VAL A 153 -36.50 -5.09 54.80
N ARG A 154 -35.35 -5.66 55.18
CA ARG A 154 -35.28 -6.91 55.94
C ARG A 154 -34.81 -6.57 57.36
N CYS A 155 -35.56 -7.05 58.35
CA CYS A 155 -35.14 -7.12 59.75
C CYS A 155 -33.94 -8.06 59.90
#